data_AF-A0A8D1C684-F1
#
_entry.id   AF-A0A8D1C684-F1
#
_cell.length_a   1.000
_cell.length_b   1.000
_cell.length_c   1.000
_cell.angle_alpha   90.00
_cell.angle_beta   90.00
_cell.angle_gamma   90.00
#
_symmetry.space_group_name_H-M   'P 1'
#
loop_
_entity.id
_entity.type
_entity.pdbx_description
1 polymer ?
#
loop_
_entity_poly.entity_id
_entity_poly.type
_entity_poly.pdbx_seq_one_letter_code
_entity_poly.pdbx_strand_id
1 'polypeptide(L)'
;VFPTVFKTSFIRHEVVGEYSHLFTVHGSDPSLQPYMLLAHIDVVPAPDEGWDVPPFSGLERDGFIYGRGTIDNKNSLMGILQSLELLLIRNYIPRRSFFIALGHDEEVMGVNGAQKISALLQARGVQLAFIVDEGSFIFDGFIPGLKNPFAMVSVSEKGLINLMLQVNTTPGHSSAPPKETSIGILAAAVNRLMERNFVTNALVRTTTALTMFNSGIKVTPPP
;
A
#
# COMPACT_ATOMS: atom_id res chain seq x y z
N VAL A 1 1.32 8.34 -22.23
CA VAL A 1 0.44 9.50 -21.90
C VAL A 1 -0.98 9.11 -22.30
N PHE A 2 -2.01 9.49 -21.53
CA PHE A 2 -3.41 9.06 -21.71
C PHE A 2 -4.33 10.22 -22.17
N PRO A 3 -4.06 10.87 -23.32
CA PRO A 3 -4.72 12.11 -23.70
C PRO A 3 -6.23 11.97 -23.88
N THR A 4 -6.73 10.79 -24.28
CA THR A 4 -8.16 10.57 -24.49
C THR A 4 -8.90 10.50 -23.16
N VAL A 5 -8.33 9.81 -22.16
CA VAL A 5 -8.87 9.78 -20.78
C VAL A 5 -9.08 11.19 -20.24
N PHE A 6 -8.10 12.09 -20.40
CA PHE A 6 -8.18 13.46 -19.89
C PHE A 6 -9.09 14.41 -20.69
N LYS A 7 -9.42 14.09 -21.96
CA LYS A 7 -10.22 14.94 -22.83
C LYS A 7 -11.67 14.48 -22.98
N THR A 8 -11.98 13.25 -22.59
CA THR A 8 -13.32 12.66 -22.78
C THR A 8 -14.34 13.38 -21.90
N SER A 9 -15.42 13.85 -22.51
CA SER A 9 -16.42 14.71 -21.85
C SER A 9 -17.21 14.02 -20.73
N PHE A 10 -17.38 12.70 -20.80
CA PHE A 10 -18.05 11.92 -19.75
C PHE A 10 -17.07 11.43 -18.66
N ILE A 11 -15.83 11.91 -18.66
CA ILE A 11 -14.85 11.64 -17.62
C ILE A 11 -14.56 12.95 -16.88
N ARG A 12 -14.82 12.95 -15.57
CA ARG A 12 -14.42 14.04 -14.68
C ARG A 12 -13.13 13.66 -13.97
N HIS A 13 -12.10 14.48 -14.10
CA HIS A 13 -10.84 14.35 -13.35
C HIS A 13 -10.78 15.38 -12.23
N GLU A 14 -10.38 14.94 -11.04
CA GLU A 14 -10.17 15.79 -9.87
C GLU A 14 -8.84 15.42 -9.21
N VAL A 15 -8.13 16.43 -8.72
CA VAL A 15 -6.97 16.25 -7.85
C VAL A 15 -7.44 16.40 -6.40
N VAL A 16 -7.14 15.41 -5.57
CA VAL A 16 -7.57 15.31 -4.17
C VAL A 16 -6.34 15.19 -3.27
N GLY A 17 -6.30 15.96 -2.18
CA GLY A 17 -5.15 15.91 -1.27
C GLY A 17 -3.84 16.32 -1.94
N GLU A 18 -3.87 17.32 -2.81
CA GLU A 18 -2.75 17.89 -3.58
C GLU A 18 -2.20 17.00 -4.72
N TYR A 19 -2.07 15.69 -4.52
CA TYR A 19 -1.39 14.81 -5.49
C TYR A 19 -2.19 13.59 -5.93
N SER A 20 -3.23 13.17 -5.19
CA SER A 20 -4.04 12.01 -5.63
C SER A 20 -4.96 12.38 -6.78
N HIS A 21 -5.24 11.41 -7.65
CA HIS A 21 -6.14 11.59 -8.77
C HIS A 21 -7.42 10.77 -8.58
N LEU A 22 -8.57 11.42 -8.78
CA LEU A 22 -9.87 10.78 -8.85
C LEU A 22 -10.47 11.01 -10.23
N PHE A 23 -10.76 9.92 -10.95
CA PHE A 23 -11.53 9.96 -12.19
C PHE A 23 -12.92 9.41 -11.92
N THR A 24 -13.95 10.14 -12.34
CA THR A 24 -15.33 9.66 -12.40
C THR A 24 -15.66 9.42 -13.86
N VAL A 25 -15.84 8.15 -14.25
CA VAL A 25 -16.23 7.76 -15.61
C VAL A 25 -17.74 7.53 -15.61
N HIS A 26 -18.48 8.44 -16.24
CA HIS A 26 -19.94 8.34 -16.33
C HIS A 26 -20.33 7.32 -17.40
N GLY A 27 -21.02 6.27 -16.98
CA GLY A 27 -21.58 5.26 -17.88
C GLY A 27 -22.91 5.69 -18.50
N SER A 28 -23.36 4.95 -19.50
CA SER A 28 -24.61 5.23 -20.22
C SER A 28 -25.88 4.92 -19.41
N ASP A 29 -25.78 4.09 -18.36
CA ASP A 29 -26.92 3.65 -17.55
C ASP A 29 -26.73 4.11 -16.08
N PRO A 30 -27.34 5.24 -15.68
CA PRO A 30 -27.18 5.79 -14.34
C PRO A 30 -27.91 4.97 -13.26
N SER A 31 -28.73 4.00 -13.64
CA SER A 31 -29.41 3.10 -12.69
C SER A 31 -28.48 2.06 -12.08
N LEU A 32 -27.32 1.82 -12.71
CA LEU A 32 -26.35 0.83 -12.24
C LEU A 32 -25.41 1.46 -11.20
N GLN A 33 -25.37 0.86 -10.01
CA GLN A 33 -24.46 1.26 -8.95
C GLN A 33 -22.99 1.20 -9.41
N PRO A 34 -22.18 2.25 -9.24
CA PRO A 34 -20.82 2.27 -9.74
C PRO A 34 -19.87 1.32 -8.98
N TYR A 35 -18.75 0.97 -9.58
CA TYR A 35 -17.62 0.32 -8.90
C TYR A 35 -16.40 1.23 -8.91
N MET A 36 -15.32 0.82 -8.24
CA MET A 36 -14.08 1.59 -8.19
C MET A 36 -12.86 0.72 -8.41
N LEU A 37 -11.91 1.24 -9.18
CA LEU A 37 -10.59 0.67 -9.39
C LEU A 37 -9.56 1.54 -8.68
N LEU A 38 -8.66 0.91 -7.94
CA LEU A 38 -7.65 1.59 -7.13
C LEU A 38 -6.26 1.23 -7.62
N ALA A 39 -5.34 2.16 -7.45
CA ALA A 39 -3.90 1.95 -7.50
C ALA A 39 -3.24 3.09 -6.69
N HIS A 40 -1.95 2.99 -6.43
CA HIS A 40 -1.17 4.08 -5.86
C HIS A 40 0.02 4.45 -6.77
N ILE A 41 0.51 5.68 -6.63
CA ILE A 41 1.54 6.28 -7.50
C ILE A 41 2.88 6.45 -6.79
N ASP A 42 2.85 6.48 -5.46
CA ASP A 42 4.03 6.49 -4.61
C ASP A 42 4.72 5.14 -4.60
N VAL A 43 5.94 5.15 -4.09
CA VAL A 43 6.82 3.99 -4.01
C VAL A 43 7.72 4.15 -2.79
N VAL A 44 8.10 3.05 -2.14
CA VAL A 44 9.17 3.10 -1.13
C VAL A 44 10.52 3.61 -1.70
N PRO A 45 11.42 4.14 -0.83
CA PRO A 45 12.77 4.51 -1.23
C PRO A 45 13.54 3.39 -1.95
N ALA A 46 14.30 3.77 -2.96
CA ALA A 46 15.14 2.86 -3.73
C ALA A 46 16.51 3.51 -3.98
N PRO A 47 17.49 3.33 -3.07
CA PRO A 47 18.87 3.73 -3.35
C PRO A 47 19.45 2.88 -4.49
N ASP A 48 20.45 3.39 -5.21
CA ASP A 48 21.10 2.64 -6.29
C ASP A 48 21.84 1.39 -5.78
N GLU A 49 22.26 1.40 -4.52
CA GLU A 49 22.92 0.26 -3.89
C GLU A 49 22.00 -0.98 -3.87
N GLY A 50 22.52 -2.12 -4.35
CA GLY A 50 21.79 -3.38 -4.42
C GLY A 50 20.91 -3.55 -5.66
N TRP A 51 20.86 -2.56 -6.55
CA TRP A 51 20.16 -2.69 -7.83
C TRP A 51 21.11 -3.03 -8.97
N ASP A 52 20.71 -3.99 -9.82
CA ASP A 52 21.45 -4.33 -11.05
C ASP A 52 21.37 -3.23 -12.11
N VAL A 53 20.33 -2.38 -12.04
CA VAL A 53 20.05 -1.28 -12.97
C VAL A 53 19.46 -0.11 -12.18
N PRO A 54 19.61 1.15 -12.62
CA PRO A 54 19.07 2.28 -11.88
C PRO A 54 17.57 2.09 -11.58
N PRO A 55 17.12 2.27 -10.33
CA PRO A 55 15.80 1.86 -9.86
C PRO A 55 14.65 2.57 -10.57
N PHE A 56 14.89 3.75 -11.15
CA PHE A 56 13.88 4.52 -11.88
C PHE A 56 14.13 4.56 -13.39
N SER A 57 14.99 3.68 -13.91
CA SER A 57 15.28 3.61 -15.35
C SER A 57 14.09 3.09 -16.18
N GLY A 58 13.28 2.18 -15.62
CA GLY A 58 12.25 1.48 -16.38
C GLY A 58 12.84 0.61 -17.50
N LEU A 59 14.06 0.10 -17.32
CA LEU A 59 14.77 -0.66 -18.35
C LEU A 59 14.00 -1.94 -18.69
N GLU A 60 13.71 -2.13 -19.98
CA GLU A 60 13.23 -3.40 -20.49
C GLU A 60 14.42 -4.32 -20.81
N ARG A 61 14.45 -5.51 -20.20
CA ARG A 61 15.49 -6.52 -20.40
C ARG A 61 14.91 -7.91 -20.20
N ASP A 62 15.19 -8.83 -21.13
CA ASP A 62 14.76 -10.23 -21.09
C ASP A 62 13.24 -10.43 -20.95
N GLY A 63 12.44 -9.51 -21.50
CA GLY A 63 10.97 -9.54 -21.39
C GLY A 63 10.42 -9.00 -20.07
N PHE A 64 11.27 -8.43 -19.21
CA PHE A 64 10.88 -7.82 -17.94
C PHE A 64 11.18 -6.32 -17.94
N ILE A 65 10.36 -5.55 -17.24
CA ILE A 65 10.61 -4.14 -16.96
C ILE A 65 11.20 -4.04 -15.55
N TYR A 66 12.41 -3.51 -15.46
CA TYR A 66 13.11 -3.31 -14.20
C TYR A 66 12.88 -1.89 -13.70
N GLY A 67 12.36 -1.77 -12.49
CA GLY A 67 12.26 -0.50 -11.79
C GLY A 67 11.39 -0.56 -10.54
N ARG A 68 11.66 0.33 -9.60
CA ARG A 68 10.84 0.55 -8.40
C ARG A 68 9.45 1.03 -8.84
N GLY A 69 8.44 0.32 -8.36
CA GLY A 69 7.05 0.59 -8.70
C GLY A 69 6.47 -0.35 -9.77
N THR A 70 7.30 -1.12 -10.48
CA THR A 70 6.84 -1.94 -11.61
C THR A 70 5.85 -3.01 -11.20
N ILE A 71 6.08 -3.68 -10.07
CA ILE A 71 5.18 -4.69 -9.49
C ILE A 71 4.17 -4.06 -8.54
N ASP A 72 4.61 -3.06 -7.78
CA ASP A 72 3.89 -2.48 -6.65
C ASP A 72 3.91 -0.95 -6.74
N ASN A 73 2.90 -0.30 -7.30
CA ASN A 73 1.75 -0.91 -8.00
C ASN A 73 1.45 -0.20 -9.33
N LYS A 74 2.50 0.26 -10.02
CA LYS A 74 2.37 0.99 -11.29
C LYS A 74 1.91 0.11 -12.44
N ASN A 75 2.11 -1.21 -12.38
CA ASN A 75 1.49 -2.14 -13.32
C ASN A 75 -0.04 -2.02 -13.33
N SER A 76 -0.71 -2.00 -12.16
CA SER A 76 -2.17 -1.88 -12.07
C SER A 76 -2.63 -0.52 -12.57
N LEU A 77 -1.94 0.56 -12.17
CA LEU A 77 -2.18 1.91 -12.67
C LEU A 77 -2.13 1.95 -14.20
N MET A 78 -1.06 1.43 -14.79
CA MET A 78 -0.88 1.43 -16.23
C MET A 78 -1.92 0.54 -16.91
N GLY A 79 -2.24 -0.63 -16.35
CA GLY A 79 -3.27 -1.53 -16.85
C GLY A 79 -4.66 -0.87 -16.90
N ILE A 80 -5.05 -0.18 -15.83
CA ILE A 80 -6.33 0.54 -15.74
C ILE A 80 -6.39 1.65 -16.80
N LEU A 81 -5.41 2.55 -16.81
CA LEU A 81 -5.44 3.72 -17.69
C LEU A 81 -5.26 3.34 -19.17
N GLN A 82 -4.41 2.37 -19.48
CA GLN A 82 -4.20 1.89 -20.84
C GLN A 82 -5.44 1.19 -21.39
N SER A 83 -6.13 0.40 -20.57
CA SER A 83 -7.37 -0.28 -20.96
C SER A 83 -8.47 0.75 -21.26
N LEU A 84 -8.63 1.75 -20.39
CA LEU A 84 -9.61 2.81 -20.61
C LEU A 84 -9.28 3.64 -21.85
N GLU A 85 -8.04 4.08 -22.02
CA GLU A 85 -7.59 4.83 -23.20
C GLU A 85 -7.89 4.05 -24.50
N LEU A 86 -7.58 2.75 -24.55
CA LEU A 86 -7.85 1.89 -25.71
C LEU A 86 -9.35 1.79 -26.02
N LEU A 87 -10.18 1.63 -24.99
CA LEU A 87 -11.63 1.57 -25.14
C LEU A 87 -12.19 2.91 -25.68
N LEU A 88 -11.73 4.03 -25.15
CA LEU A 88 -12.16 5.37 -25.57
C LEU A 88 -11.75 5.67 -27.02
N ILE A 89 -10.53 5.31 -27.43
CA ILE A 89 -10.06 5.46 -28.83
C ILE A 89 -10.97 4.68 -29.80
N ARG A 90 -11.58 3.59 -29.33
CA ARG A 90 -12.55 2.78 -30.09
C ARG A 90 -14.00 3.27 -29.95
N ASN A 91 -14.20 4.49 -29.43
CA ASN A 91 -15.52 5.09 -29.18
C ASN A 91 -16.42 4.25 -28.26
N TYR A 92 -15.83 3.45 -27.37
CA TYR A 92 -16.59 2.69 -26.39
C TYR A 92 -17.06 3.61 -25.26
N ILE A 93 -18.36 3.54 -24.94
CA ILE A 93 -18.95 4.18 -23.77
C ILE A 93 -19.29 3.07 -22.77
N PRO A 94 -18.71 3.08 -21.55
CA PRO A 94 -19.05 2.12 -20.51
C PRO A 94 -20.54 2.16 -20.18
N ARG A 95 -21.15 0.99 -19.97
CA ARG A 95 -22.55 0.95 -19.54
C ARG A 95 -22.72 1.40 -18.09
N ARG A 96 -21.88 0.87 -17.19
CA ARG A 96 -21.89 1.18 -15.75
C ARG A 96 -20.85 2.26 -15.47
N SER A 97 -21.23 3.25 -14.67
CA SER A 97 -20.28 4.25 -14.18
C SER A 97 -19.23 3.60 -13.26
N PHE A 98 -18.03 4.15 -13.23
CA PHE A 98 -17.02 3.70 -12.28
C PHE A 98 -16.04 4.81 -11.93
N PHE A 99 -15.33 4.61 -10.83
CA PHE A 99 -14.29 5.49 -10.36
C PHE A 99 -12.91 4.87 -10.57
N ILE A 100 -11.90 5.70 -10.82
CA ILE A 100 -10.49 5.32 -10.68
C ILE A 100 -9.90 6.26 -9.63
N ALA A 101 -9.32 5.71 -8.57
CA ALA A 101 -8.53 6.50 -7.63
C ALA A 101 -7.08 6.07 -7.62
N LEU A 102 -6.19 7.06 -7.75
CA LEU A 102 -4.76 6.90 -7.72
C LEU A 102 -4.24 7.63 -6.47
N GLY A 103 -3.92 6.88 -5.41
CA GLY A 103 -3.38 7.39 -4.14
C GLY A 103 -1.91 7.79 -4.27
N HIS A 104 -1.42 8.74 -3.47
CA HIS A 104 -0.03 9.24 -3.54
C HIS A 104 0.79 8.99 -2.27
N ASP A 105 0.24 8.28 -1.30
CA ASP A 105 0.85 8.09 0.01
C ASP A 105 0.45 6.76 0.66
N GLU A 106 0.12 5.75 -0.17
CA GLU A 106 -0.29 4.42 0.31
C GLU A 106 0.80 3.79 1.19
N GLU A 107 2.06 3.91 0.78
CA GLU A 107 3.23 3.31 1.45
C GLU A 107 3.47 3.93 2.84
N VAL A 108 2.81 5.05 3.12
CA VAL A 108 2.79 5.76 4.41
C VAL A 108 1.37 5.93 4.97
N MET A 109 0.51 4.93 4.73
CA MET A 109 -0.84 4.72 5.30
C MET A 109 -2.02 5.40 4.58
N GLY A 110 -1.79 6.14 3.50
CA GLY A 110 -2.88 6.67 2.65
C GLY A 110 -3.72 7.79 3.27
N VAL A 111 -3.23 8.45 4.35
CA VAL A 111 -3.99 9.44 5.14
C VAL A 111 -4.32 10.69 4.32
N ASN A 112 -3.42 11.12 3.43
CA ASN A 112 -3.60 12.29 2.60
C ASN A 112 -4.20 11.97 1.23
N GLY A 113 -4.07 10.74 0.75
CA GLY A 113 -4.61 10.29 -0.51
C GLY A 113 -5.93 9.55 -0.36
N ALA A 114 -5.86 8.24 -0.14
CA ALA A 114 -7.01 7.34 -0.13
C ALA A 114 -8.08 7.76 0.89
N GLN A 115 -7.69 8.17 2.10
CA GLN A 115 -8.63 8.59 3.13
C GLN A 115 -9.37 9.88 2.74
N LYS A 116 -8.72 10.85 2.09
CA LYS A 116 -9.37 12.07 1.61
C LYS A 116 -10.32 11.80 0.44
N ILE A 117 -9.95 10.90 -0.48
CA ILE A 117 -10.85 10.44 -1.56
C ILE A 117 -12.09 9.77 -0.96
N SER A 118 -11.90 8.88 0.01
CA SER A 118 -13.00 8.20 0.71
C SER A 118 -13.95 9.21 1.37
N ALA A 119 -13.42 10.18 2.13
CA ALA A 119 -14.22 11.23 2.74
C ALA A 119 -14.98 12.08 1.71
N LEU A 120 -14.36 12.41 0.58
CA LEU A 120 -14.98 13.14 -0.52
C LEU A 120 -16.15 12.36 -1.15
N LEU A 121 -15.95 11.07 -1.44
CA LEU A 121 -17.00 10.21 -2.00
C LEU A 121 -18.14 10.00 -1.01
N GLN A 122 -17.83 9.86 0.29
CA GLN A 122 -18.82 9.76 1.35
C GLN A 122 -19.66 11.05 1.46
N ALA A 123 -19.03 12.23 1.43
CA ALA A 123 -19.72 13.51 1.45
C ALA A 123 -20.65 13.70 0.23
N ARG A 124 -20.35 13.04 -0.90
CA ARG A 124 -21.17 13.01 -2.11
C ARG A 124 -22.28 11.95 -2.08
N GLY A 125 -22.36 11.16 -1.01
CA GLY A 125 -23.32 10.05 -0.91
C GLY A 125 -23.07 8.93 -1.92
N VAL A 126 -21.84 8.78 -2.42
CA VAL A 126 -21.50 7.74 -3.39
C VAL A 126 -21.55 6.37 -2.72
N GLN A 127 -22.28 5.44 -3.35
CA GLN A 127 -22.34 4.04 -2.97
C GLN A 127 -21.68 3.20 -4.06
N LEU A 128 -20.75 2.34 -3.68
CA LEU A 128 -20.00 1.49 -4.60
C LEU A 128 -20.47 0.04 -4.48
N ALA A 129 -20.61 -0.65 -5.61
CA ALA A 129 -20.96 -2.06 -5.65
C ALA A 129 -19.81 -2.94 -5.14
N PHE A 130 -18.57 -2.55 -5.49
CA PHE A 130 -17.33 -3.14 -5.00
C PHE A 130 -16.17 -2.18 -5.31
N ILE A 131 -15.03 -2.43 -4.66
CA ILE A 131 -13.74 -1.86 -5.01
C ILE A 131 -12.82 -3.00 -5.47
N VAL A 132 -11.93 -2.71 -6.42
CA VAL A 132 -10.81 -3.58 -6.76
C VAL A 132 -9.56 -2.78 -6.48
N ASP A 133 -8.76 -3.28 -5.55
CA ASP A 133 -7.46 -2.73 -5.19
C ASP A 133 -6.34 -3.63 -5.69
N GLU A 134 -5.11 -3.35 -5.25
CA GLU A 134 -3.97 -4.20 -5.51
C GLU A 134 -4.28 -5.67 -5.21
N GLY A 135 -3.86 -6.51 -6.14
CA GLY A 135 -3.96 -7.95 -6.03
C GLY A 135 -2.61 -8.55 -5.71
N SER A 136 -2.62 -9.82 -5.36
CA SER A 136 -1.39 -10.58 -5.31
C SER A 136 -0.89 -10.91 -6.73
N PHE A 137 0.24 -11.61 -6.81
CA PHE A 137 0.88 -11.95 -8.06
C PHE A 137 0.08 -12.99 -8.86
N ILE A 138 0.42 -13.12 -10.14
CA ILE A 138 0.09 -14.33 -10.89
C ILE A 138 1.06 -15.42 -10.42
N PHE A 139 0.52 -16.46 -9.81
CA PHE A 139 1.31 -17.59 -9.32
C PHE A 139 1.36 -18.68 -10.37
N ASP A 140 2.57 -19.21 -10.58
CA ASP A 140 2.80 -20.38 -11.43
C ASP A 140 3.56 -21.44 -10.62
N GLY A 141 3.11 -22.69 -10.69
CA GLY A 141 3.71 -23.81 -9.95
C GLY A 141 3.57 -23.78 -8.43
N PHE A 142 2.80 -22.84 -7.86
CA PHE A 142 2.66 -22.69 -6.40
C PHE A 142 1.77 -23.77 -5.75
N ILE A 143 0.76 -24.26 -6.47
CA ILE A 143 -0.16 -25.29 -5.97
C ILE A 143 0.16 -26.63 -6.65
N PRO A 144 0.56 -27.67 -5.89
CA PRO A 144 0.78 -29.00 -6.45
C PRO A 144 -0.45 -29.49 -7.23
N GLY A 145 -0.26 -29.84 -8.51
CA GLY A 145 -1.32 -30.35 -9.38
C GLY A 145 -2.03 -29.29 -10.23
N LEU A 146 -1.84 -27.99 -9.95
CA LEU A 146 -2.33 -26.92 -10.81
C LEU A 146 -1.24 -26.52 -11.81
N LYS A 147 -1.46 -26.86 -13.09
CA LYS A 147 -0.45 -26.70 -14.15
C LYS A 147 -0.45 -25.33 -14.83
N ASN A 148 -1.53 -24.56 -14.66
CA ASN A 148 -1.69 -23.25 -15.31
C ASN A 148 -1.48 -22.14 -14.28
N PRO A 149 -0.90 -21.00 -14.70
CA PRO A 149 -0.83 -19.82 -13.84
C PRO A 149 -2.22 -19.39 -13.36
N PHE A 150 -2.30 -18.90 -12.13
CA PHE A 150 -3.55 -18.43 -11.53
C PHE A 150 -3.37 -17.10 -10.82
N ALA A 151 -4.43 -16.30 -10.83
CA ALA A 151 -4.53 -15.09 -10.04
C ALA A 151 -5.17 -15.41 -8.68
N MET A 152 -4.60 -14.89 -7.60
CA MET A 152 -5.24 -14.94 -6.30
C MET A 152 -6.11 -13.70 -6.10
N VAL A 153 -7.39 -13.91 -5.82
CA VAL A 153 -8.32 -12.84 -5.47
C VAL A 153 -8.44 -12.78 -3.95
N SER A 154 -7.79 -11.78 -3.35
CA SER A 154 -7.90 -11.49 -1.92
C SER A 154 -9.19 -10.74 -1.65
N VAL A 155 -9.96 -11.19 -0.66
CA VAL A 155 -11.22 -10.56 -0.23
C VAL A 155 -11.12 -9.90 1.15
N SER A 156 -9.95 -10.01 1.78
CA SER A 156 -9.66 -9.44 3.08
C SER A 156 -8.14 -9.27 3.27
N GLU A 157 -7.80 -8.32 4.13
CA GLU A 157 -6.43 -8.03 4.54
C GLU A 157 -6.28 -8.15 6.05
N LYS A 158 -5.04 -8.24 6.51
CA LYS A 158 -4.74 -8.21 7.94
C LYS A 158 -4.84 -6.78 8.45
N GLY A 159 -5.43 -6.60 9.62
CA GLY A 159 -5.27 -5.34 10.35
C GLY A 159 -3.82 -5.14 10.79
N LEU A 160 -3.38 -3.88 10.80
CA LEU A 160 -2.06 -3.47 11.28
C LEU A 160 -2.20 -2.69 12.59
N ILE A 161 -1.27 -2.92 13.52
CA ILE A 161 -1.08 -2.07 14.70
C ILE A 161 0.41 -1.83 14.92
N ASN A 162 0.79 -0.56 15.06
CA ASN A 162 2.13 -0.15 15.45
C ASN A 162 2.12 0.27 16.92
N LEU A 163 2.99 -0.34 17.72
CA LEU A 163 3.12 -0.06 19.15
C LEU A 163 4.48 0.56 19.44
N MET A 164 4.50 1.67 20.19
CA MET A 164 5.71 2.24 20.75
C MET A 164 5.76 1.94 22.25
N LEU A 165 6.75 1.15 22.68
CA LEU A 165 7.00 0.88 24.10
C LEU A 165 8.13 1.78 24.58
N GLN A 166 7.87 2.55 25.65
CA GLN A 166 8.86 3.45 26.25
C GLN A 166 8.94 3.22 27.75
N VAL A 167 10.16 3.15 28.27
CA VAL A 167 10.44 3.07 29.71
C VAL A 167 11.44 4.16 30.07
N ASN A 168 11.05 5.01 31.01
CA ASN A 168 11.90 6.08 31.55
C ASN A 168 12.37 5.69 32.96
N THR A 169 13.68 5.68 33.18
CA THR A 169 14.30 5.44 34.49
C THR A 169 15.36 6.48 34.76
N THR A 170 15.67 6.72 36.03
CA THR A 170 16.78 7.61 36.41
C THR A 170 18.12 7.04 35.93
N PRO A 171 18.99 7.84 35.28
CA PRO A 171 20.34 7.42 34.94
C PRO A 171 21.16 7.08 36.19
N GLY A 172 22.01 6.06 36.11
CA GLY A 172 22.85 5.61 37.22
C GLY A 172 24.23 5.15 36.75
N HIS A 173 25.19 5.10 37.67
CA HIS A 173 26.54 4.63 37.36
C HIS A 173 26.52 3.12 37.08
N SER A 174 27.14 2.69 35.98
CA SER A 174 27.11 1.29 35.53
C SER A 174 27.77 0.32 36.51
N SER A 175 28.67 0.80 37.37
CA SER A 175 29.29 -0.01 38.43
C SER A 175 28.42 -0.20 39.69
N ALA A 176 27.30 0.51 39.79
CA ALA A 176 26.33 0.38 40.89
C ALA A 176 24.91 0.42 40.31
N PRO A 177 24.53 -0.57 39.47
CA PRO A 177 23.28 -0.53 38.75
C PRO A 177 22.09 -0.70 39.72
N PRO A 178 20.95 -0.06 39.45
CA PRO A 178 19.71 -0.36 40.16
C PRO A 178 19.27 -1.80 39.86
N LYS A 179 18.40 -2.34 40.73
CA LYS A 179 17.84 -3.70 40.58
C LYS A 179 17.18 -3.92 39.21
N GLU A 180 16.52 -2.90 38.68
CA GLU A 180 15.92 -2.92 37.34
C GLU A 180 16.45 -1.74 36.52
N THR A 181 16.88 -2.03 35.30
CA THR A 181 17.29 -1.02 34.31
C THR A 181 16.19 -0.84 33.28
N SER A 182 16.13 0.33 32.63
CA SER A 182 15.22 0.56 31.50
C SER A 182 15.36 -0.51 30.41
N ILE A 183 16.59 -0.96 30.14
CA ILE A 183 16.89 -2.06 29.21
C ILE A 183 16.24 -3.36 29.68
N GLY A 184 16.42 -3.73 30.95
CA GLY A 184 15.86 -4.96 31.51
C GLY A 184 14.33 -4.98 31.48
N ILE A 185 13.69 -3.86 31.83
CA ILE A 185 12.23 -3.72 31.80
C ILE A 185 11.70 -3.81 30.36
N LEU A 186 12.30 -3.09 29.42
CA LEU A 186 11.91 -3.13 28.00
C LEU A 186 12.11 -4.52 27.40
N ALA A 187 13.26 -5.16 27.65
CA ALA A 187 13.55 -6.50 27.17
C ALA A 187 12.50 -7.50 27.68
N ALA A 188 12.14 -7.44 28.97
CA ALA A 188 11.11 -8.31 29.54
C ALA A 188 9.73 -8.05 28.92
N ALA A 189 9.38 -6.78 28.64
CA ALA A 189 8.11 -6.43 27.99
C ALA A 189 8.05 -6.94 26.54
N VAL A 190 9.12 -6.74 25.76
CA VAL A 190 9.25 -7.24 24.39
C VAL A 190 9.18 -8.76 24.36
N ASN A 191 9.90 -9.44 25.25
CA ASN A 191 9.87 -10.91 25.33
C ASN A 191 8.46 -11.44 25.56
N ARG A 192 7.73 -10.88 26.54
CA ARG A 192 6.33 -11.27 26.80
C ARG A 192 5.40 -11.02 25.62
N LEU A 193 5.64 -9.96 24.84
CA LEU A 193 4.86 -9.67 23.64
C LEU A 193 5.15 -10.69 22.53
N MET A 194 6.42 -11.03 22.33
CA MET A 194 6.86 -11.97 21.29
C MET A 194 6.50 -13.43 21.59
N GLU A 195 6.51 -13.84 22.86
CA GLU A 195 6.09 -15.18 23.30
C GLU A 195 4.57 -15.39 23.22
N ARG A 196 3.80 -14.32 23.02
CA ARG A 196 2.34 -14.43 22.99
C ARG A 196 1.87 -15.13 21.72
N ASN A 197 1.23 -16.28 21.91
CA ASN A 197 0.54 -16.97 20.84
C ASN A 197 -0.79 -16.28 20.56
N PHE A 198 -0.84 -15.51 19.48
CA PHE A 198 -2.08 -14.94 18.98
C PHE A 198 -2.96 -16.02 18.35
N VAL A 199 -4.27 -15.77 18.30
CA VAL A 199 -5.19 -16.64 17.56
C VAL A 199 -4.82 -16.59 16.08
N THR A 200 -4.59 -17.75 15.50
CA THR A 200 -4.29 -17.93 14.07
C THR A 200 -5.28 -18.94 13.49
N ASN A 201 -5.59 -18.83 12.21
CA ASN A 201 -6.24 -19.91 11.47
C ASN A 201 -5.32 -20.42 10.35
N ALA A 202 -5.75 -21.43 9.61
CA ALA A 202 -4.95 -22.05 8.55
C ALA A 202 -4.56 -21.08 7.41
N LEU A 203 -5.25 -19.94 7.29
CA LEU A 203 -5.07 -18.97 6.20
C LEU A 203 -4.45 -17.65 6.68
N VAL A 204 -4.61 -17.30 7.96
CA VAL A 204 -4.22 -16.02 8.53
C VAL A 204 -3.47 -16.22 9.83
N ARG A 205 -2.18 -15.84 9.80
CA ARG A 205 -1.32 -15.76 10.98
C ARG A 205 -1.14 -14.31 11.40
N THR A 206 -1.48 -14.00 12.66
CA THR A 206 -1.04 -12.75 13.31
C THR A 206 0.47 -12.79 13.46
N THR A 207 1.14 -11.78 12.91
CA THR A 207 2.61 -11.69 12.92
C THR A 207 3.01 -10.50 13.77
N THR A 208 4.04 -10.67 14.58
CA THR A 208 4.62 -9.63 15.42
C THR A 208 6.10 -9.53 15.12
N ALA A 209 6.58 -8.32 14.85
CA ALA A 209 7.98 -8.05 14.56
C ALA A 209 8.45 -6.86 15.41
N LEU A 210 9.67 -6.96 15.94
CA LEU A 210 10.37 -5.83 16.54
C LEU A 210 11.12 -5.09 15.43
N THR A 211 10.65 -3.90 15.06
CA THR A 211 11.23 -3.14 13.93
C THR A 211 12.31 -2.16 14.37
N MET A 212 12.31 -1.72 15.63
CA MET A 212 13.31 -0.80 16.18
C MET A 212 13.48 -1.03 17.68
N PHE A 213 14.73 -1.00 18.17
CA PHE A 213 15.04 -1.05 19.59
C PHE A 213 16.17 -0.08 19.90
N ASN A 214 15.83 1.03 20.58
CA ASN A 214 16.79 2.05 20.99
C ASN A 214 16.89 2.07 22.51
N SER A 215 18.11 1.96 23.04
CA SER A 215 18.32 2.06 24.49
C SER A 215 19.71 2.59 24.85
N GLY A 216 19.76 3.41 25.90
CA GLY A 216 20.99 3.90 26.50
C GLY A 216 21.48 5.23 25.94
N ILE A 217 22.03 6.06 26.83
CA ILE A 217 22.88 7.20 26.48
C ILE A 217 24.02 7.17 27.50
N LYS A 218 25.27 7.04 27.04
CA LYS A 218 26.42 7.27 27.91
C LYS A 218 26.60 8.78 28.02
N VAL A 219 25.96 9.40 29.01
CA VAL A 219 26.27 10.80 29.35
C VAL A 219 27.58 10.75 30.14
N THR A 220 28.70 10.99 29.45
CA THR A 220 29.97 11.24 30.12
C THR A 220 29.94 12.72 30.51
N PRO A 221 29.85 13.08 31.81
CA PRO A 221 29.97 14.49 32.19
C PRO A 221 31.34 15.02 31.71
N PRO A 222 31.43 16.29 31.27
CA PRO A 222 32.71 16.88 30.87
C PRO A 222 33.69 16.86 32.07
N PRO A 223 35.00 16.79 31.78
CA PRO A 223 36.05 16.67 32.79
C PRO A 223 36.09 17.83 33.79
#